data_AF-A0A372DPN6-F1
#
_entry.id   AF-A0A372DPN6-F1
#
_cell.length_a   1.000
_cell.length_b   1.000
_cell.length_c   1.000
_cell.angle_alpha   90.00
_cell.angle_beta   90.00
_cell.angle_gamma   90.00
#
_symmetry.space_group_name_H-M   'P 1'
#
loop_
_entity.id
_entity.type
_entity.pdbx_description
1 polymer ?
#
loop_
_entity_poly.entity_id
_entity_poly.type
_entity_poly.pdbx_seq_one_letter_code
_entity_poly.pdbx_strand_id
1 'polypeptide(L)'
;MPGAEAATVERSGATLRFAGALLRADVAALWRHALPQLPGVSGFDLGAVARVDSAGVALLAELAARADGAIAVVGSPAGLDELRAAYRLTPALAFA
;
A
#
# COMPACT_ATOMS: atom_id res chain seq x y z
N MET A 1 -24.02 0.56 11.33
CA MET A 1 -22.65 1.08 11.14
C MET A 1 -21.99 0.23 10.07
N PRO A 2 -21.73 0.73 8.85
CA PRO A 2 -20.88 -0.01 7.93
C PRO A 2 -19.49 -0.03 8.57
N GLY A 3 -19.04 -1.20 9.01
CA GLY A 3 -17.75 -1.37 9.65
C GLY A 3 -16.66 -0.93 8.69
N ALA A 4 -15.67 -0.20 9.20
CA ALA A 4 -14.40 -0.07 8.48
C ALA A 4 -13.91 -1.49 8.22
N GLU A 5 -13.92 -1.91 6.95
CA GLU A 5 -13.49 -3.24 6.56
C GLU A 5 -12.03 -3.41 6.97
N ALA A 6 -11.73 -4.51 7.66
CA ALA A 6 -10.40 -4.79 8.18
C ALA A 6 -9.40 -4.78 7.03
N ALA A 7 -8.26 -4.13 7.23
CA ALA A 7 -7.25 -4.06 6.18
C ALA A 7 -6.64 -5.43 5.95
N THR A 8 -6.59 -5.87 4.69
CA THR A 8 -5.99 -7.14 4.30
C THR A 8 -4.96 -6.95 3.19
N VAL A 9 -4.08 -7.93 3.06
CA VAL A 9 -3.10 -8.01 1.97
C VAL A 9 -2.95 -9.46 1.53
N GLU A 10 -3.04 -9.68 0.22
CA GLU A 10 -2.84 -10.99 -0.39
C GLU A 10 -2.00 -10.88 -1.67
N ARG A 11 -1.24 -11.92 -1.98
CA ARG A 11 -0.51 -12.00 -3.25
C ARG A 11 -1.37 -12.67 -4.32
N SER A 12 -1.50 -11.99 -5.45
CA SER A 12 -2.07 -12.51 -6.69
C SER A 12 -1.03 -12.43 -7.79
N GLY A 13 -0.34 -13.55 -8.06
CA GLY A 13 0.77 -13.59 -9.02
C GLY A 13 1.93 -12.67 -8.61
N ALA A 14 2.24 -11.67 -9.45
CA ALA A 14 3.28 -10.67 -9.20
C ALA A 14 2.74 -9.38 -8.52
N THR A 15 1.49 -9.39 -8.05
CA THR A 15 0.83 -8.22 -7.46
C THR A 15 0.44 -8.48 -6.01
N LEU A 16 0.74 -7.53 -5.11
CA LEU A 16 0.12 -7.51 -3.78
C LEU A 16 -1.17 -6.69 -3.86
N ARG A 17 -2.29 -7.32 -3.53
CA ARG A 17 -3.62 -6.70 -3.48
C ARG A 17 -3.90 -6.29 -2.05
N PHE A 18 -4.18 -5.02 -1.85
CA PHE A 18 -4.61 -4.46 -0.57
C PHE A 18 -6.10 -4.16 -0.62
N ALA A 19 -6.79 -4.36 0.50
CA ALA A 19 -8.21 -4.04 0.64
C ALA A 19 -8.50 -3.38 2.00
N GLY A 20 -9.66 -2.71 2.10
CA GLY A 20 -10.11 -2.06 3.32
C GLY A 20 -9.52 -0.66 3.52
N ALA A 21 -9.30 -0.24 4.77
CA ALA A 21 -8.70 1.06 5.08
C ALA A 21 -7.26 0.90 5.56
N LEU A 22 -6.29 1.46 4.84
CA LEU A 22 -4.88 1.40 5.20
C LEU A 22 -4.54 2.49 6.21
N LEU A 23 -4.78 2.20 7.49
CA LEU A 23 -4.60 3.13 8.60
C LEU A 23 -3.53 2.67 9.57
N ARG A 24 -3.02 3.60 10.38
CA ARG A 24 -1.97 3.34 11.39
C ARG A 24 -2.21 2.09 12.25
N ALA A 25 -3.46 1.81 12.64
CA ALA A 25 -3.80 0.68 13.51
C ALA A 25 -3.47 -0.68 12.87
N ASP A 26 -3.57 -0.79 11.55
CA ASP A 26 -3.45 -2.05 10.81
C ASP A 26 -2.04 -2.29 10.27
N VAL A 27 -1.19 -1.26 10.23
CA VAL A 27 0.16 -1.29 9.64
C VAL A 27 1.00 -2.45 10.16
N ALA A 28 1.01 -2.68 11.48
CA ALA A 28 1.83 -3.73 12.08
C ALA A 28 1.39 -5.14 11.64
N ALA A 29 0.09 -5.36 11.46
CA ALA A 29 -0.44 -6.63 10.97
C ALA A 29 -0.13 -6.80 9.48
N LEU A 30 -0.47 -5.78 8.67
CA LEU A 30 -0.20 -5.77 7.23
C LEU A 30 1.27 -5.99 6.91
N TRP A 31 2.19 -5.37 7.64
CA TRP A 31 3.64 -5.56 7.47
C TRP A 31 4.04 -7.03 7.60
N ARG A 32 3.61 -7.70 8.69
CA ARG A 32 3.93 -9.10 8.94
C ARG A 32 3.40 -10.03 7.85
N HIS A 33 2.26 -9.69 7.26
CA HIS A 33 1.67 -10.48 6.18
C HIS A 33 2.30 -10.17 4.82
N ALA A 34 2.56 -8.90 4.50
CA ALA A 34 3.06 -8.47 3.19
C ALA A 34 4.54 -8.80 2.98
N LEU A 35 5.38 -8.60 4.00
CA LEU A 35 6.85 -8.68 3.85
C LEU A 35 7.33 -10.04 3.32
N PRO A 36 6.85 -11.20 3.81
CA PRO A 36 7.25 -12.51 3.27
C PRO A 36 6.77 -12.76 1.83
N GLN A 37 5.73 -12.05 1.40
CA GLN A 37 5.13 -12.20 0.06
C GLN A 37 5.81 -11.31 -0.99
N LEU A 38 6.69 -10.40 -0.59
CA LEU A 38 7.30 -9.38 -1.44
C LEU A 38 8.25 -9.89 -2.55
N PRO A 39 9.01 -11.00 -2.42
CA PRO A 39 9.93 -11.44 -3.47
C PRO A 39 9.25 -11.69 -4.82
N GLY A 40 9.75 -11.07 -5.90
CA GLY A 40 9.16 -11.17 -7.24
C GLY A 40 7.82 -10.43 -7.43
N VAL A 41 7.45 -9.53 -6.51
CA VAL A 41 6.32 -8.60 -6.69
C VAL A 41 6.77 -7.42 -7.55
N SER A 42 5.96 -7.04 -8.52
CA SER A 42 6.19 -5.89 -9.41
C SER A 42 5.04 -4.87 -9.39
N GLY A 43 4.01 -5.10 -8.57
CA GLY A 43 2.87 -4.17 -8.49
C GLY A 43 2.11 -4.24 -7.17
N PHE A 44 1.52 -3.11 -6.79
CA PHE A 44 0.53 -3.01 -5.71
C PHE A 44 -0.81 -2.61 -6.30
N ASP A 45 -1.84 -3.39 -5.99
CA ASP A 45 -3.22 -3.09 -6.34
C ASP A 45 -3.94 -2.55 -5.10
N LEU A 46 -4.36 -1.29 -5.18
CA LEU A 46 -5.10 -0.55 -4.17
C LEU A 46 -6.56 -0.33 -4.58
N GLY A 47 -7.06 -1.02 -5.61
CA GLY A 47 -8.42 -0.84 -6.13
C GLY A 47 -9.53 -1.19 -5.14
N ALA A 48 -9.24 -2.04 -4.14
CA ALA A 48 -10.14 -2.37 -3.05
C ALA A 48 -9.84 -1.58 -1.75
N VAL A 49 -8.91 -0.62 -1.80
CA VAL A 49 -8.60 0.25 -0.66
C VAL A 49 -9.53 1.46 -0.69
N ALA A 50 -10.22 1.71 0.41
CA ALA A 50 -11.16 2.83 0.51
C ALA A 50 -10.45 4.16 0.82
N ARG A 51 -9.46 4.12 1.72
CA ARG A 51 -8.70 5.30 2.17
C ARG A 51 -7.34 4.92 2.74
N VAL A 52 -6.46 5.91 2.80
CA VAL A 52 -5.11 5.78 3.36
C VAL A 52 -4.78 7.00 4.24
N ASP A 53 -4.02 6.78 5.32
CA ASP A 53 -3.39 7.84 6.12
C ASP A 53 -1.87 7.88 5.91
N SER A 54 -1.16 8.81 6.57
CA SER A 54 0.29 8.90 6.45
C SER A 54 1.04 7.61 6.83
N ALA A 55 0.53 6.83 7.78
CA ALA A 55 1.16 5.57 8.20
C ALA A 55 0.92 4.45 7.16
N GLY A 56 -0.27 4.41 6.55
CA GLY A 56 -0.56 3.54 5.42
C GLY A 56 0.30 3.85 4.19
N VAL A 57 0.50 5.13 3.86
CA VAL A 57 1.42 5.54 2.79
C VAL A 57 2.86 5.13 3.12
N ALA A 58 3.32 5.36 4.35
CA ALA A 58 4.66 4.95 4.77
C ALA A 58 4.86 3.43 4.66
N LEU A 59 3.87 2.63 5.07
CA LEU A 59 3.90 1.18 4.88
C LEU A 59 4.11 0.80 3.41
N LEU A 60 3.31 1.37 2.50
CA LEU A 60 3.39 1.07 1.07
C LEU A 60 4.74 1.51 0.48
N ALA A 61 5.24 2.69 0.85
CA ALA A 61 6.55 3.18 0.42
C ALA A 61 7.69 2.26 0.89
N GLU A 62 7.67 1.83 2.16
CA GLU A 62 8.67 0.92 2.72
C GLU A 62 8.65 -0.47 2.07
N LEU A 63 7.46 -0.99 1.73
CA LEU A 63 7.34 -2.23 0.96
C LEU A 63 7.85 -2.05 -0.47
N ALA A 64 7.52 -0.93 -1.13
CA ALA A 64 8.00 -0.64 -2.49
C ALA A 64 9.53 -0.52 -2.55
N ALA A 65 10.15 0.11 -1.55
CA ALA A 65 11.60 0.25 -1.45
C ALA A 65 12.33 -1.08 -1.20
N ARG A 66 11.64 -2.09 -0.67
CA ARG A 66 12.19 -3.44 -0.42
C ARG A 66 11.90 -4.44 -1.54
N ALA A 67 11.09 -4.08 -2.52
CA ALA A 67 10.86 -4.93 -3.67
C ALA A 67 12.12 -5.00 -4.54
N ASP A 68 12.24 -6.07 -5.34
CA ASP A 68 13.40 -6.30 -6.19
C ASP A 68 13.55 -5.25 -7.32
N GLY A 69 12.53 -4.42 -7.54
CA GLY A 69 12.52 -3.36 -8.55
C GLY A 69 11.38 -2.37 -8.34
N ALA A 70 11.18 -1.50 -9.33
CA ALA A 70 10.11 -0.50 -9.29
C ALA A 70 8.73 -1.17 -9.20
N ILE A 71 7.91 -0.70 -8.26
CA ILE A 71 6.54 -1.16 -8.08
C ILE A 71 5.57 -0.27 -8.85
N ALA A 72 4.75 -0.88 -9.70
CA ALA A 72 3.60 -0.22 -10.29
C ALA A 72 2.44 -0.18 -9.28
N VAL A 73 2.00 1.02 -8.90
CA VAL A 73 0.86 1.20 -7.99
C VAL A 73 -0.39 1.50 -8.80
N VAL A 74 -1.43 0.67 -8.64
CA VAL A 74 -2.74 0.81 -9.30
C VAL A 74 -3.80 1.14 -8.25
N GLY A 75 -4.69 2.08 -8.57
CA GLY A 75 -5.76 2.55 -7.67
C GLY A 75 -5.46 3.89 -7.02
N SER A 76 -6.53 4.57 -6.61
CA SER A 76 -6.50 5.92 -6.03
C SER A 76 -7.41 6.01 -4.80
N PRO A 77 -7.08 5.32 -3.69
CA PRO A 77 -7.82 5.46 -2.44
C PRO A 77 -7.81 6.90 -1.95
N ALA A 78 -8.86 7.30 -1.24
CA ALA A 78 -8.95 8.64 -0.68
C ALA A 78 -7.74 8.96 0.22
N GLY A 79 -7.14 10.14 0.03
CA GLY A 79 -5.94 10.59 0.76
C GLY A 79 -4.61 10.27 0.07
N LEU A 80 -4.58 9.36 -0.92
CA LEU A 80 -3.30 8.93 -1.51
C LEU A 80 -2.63 10.06 -2.30
N ASP A 81 -3.36 10.73 -3.17
CA ASP A 81 -2.80 11.74 -4.06
C ASP A 81 -2.43 13.01 -3.27
N GLU A 82 -3.23 13.38 -2.27
CA GLU A 82 -2.88 14.48 -1.36
C GLU A 82 -1.61 14.19 -0.56
N LEU A 83 -1.47 12.98 -0.02
CA LEU A 83 -0.29 12.57 0.75
C LEU A 83 0.95 12.40 -0.14
N ARG A 84 0.80 11.90 -1.37
CA ARG A 84 1.90 11.87 -2.35
C ARG A 84 2.40 13.28 -2.65
N ALA A 85 1.50 14.23 -2.89
CA ALA A 85 1.87 15.61 -3.12
C ALA A 85 2.53 16.25 -1.87
N ALA A 86 1.96 16.04 -0.69
CA ALA A 86 2.47 16.59 0.56
C ALA A 86 3.88 16.08 0.90
N TYR A 87 4.16 14.81 0.63
CA TYR A 87 5.45 14.18 0.89
C TYR A 87 6.38 14.12 -0.33
N ARG A 88 5.98 14.73 -1.46
CA ARG A 88 6.74 14.75 -2.72
C ARG A 88 7.14 13.35 -3.19
N LEU A 89 6.21 12.42 -3.11
CA LEU A 89 6.42 11.04 -3.55
C LEU A 89 6.14 10.91 -5.04
N THR A 90 6.96 10.10 -5.71
CA THR A 90 6.72 9.63 -7.08
C THR A 90 5.48 8.70 -7.12
N PRO A 91 4.93 8.40 -8.32
CA PRO A 91 3.86 7.41 -8.45
C PRO A 91 4.21 6.03 -7.87
N ALA A 92 5.48 5.64 -7.89
CA ALA A 92 6.00 4.40 -7.31
C ALA A 92 6.25 4.49 -5.78
N LEU A 93 5.83 5.59 -5.13
CA LEU A 93 5.98 5.85 -3.69
C LEU A 93 7.44 6.00 -3.21
N ALA A 94 8.39 6.17 -4.13
CA ALA A 94 9.75 6.60 -3.81
C ALA A 94 9.80 8.13 -3.66
N PHE A 95 10.70 8.65 -2.83
CA PHE A 95 10.96 10.09 -2.71
C PHE A 95 11.49 10.64 -4.05
N ALA A 96 10.93 11.77 -4.50
CA ALA A 96 11.29 12.47 -5.73
C ALA A 96 12.31 13.59 -5.50
#